data_AF-A0A923ZGS5-F1
#
_entry.id   AF-A0A923ZGS5-F1
#
_cell.length_a   1.000
_cell.length_b   1.000
_cell.length_c   1.000
_cell.angle_alpha   90.00
_cell.angle_beta   90.00
_cell.angle_gamma   90.00
#
_symmetry.space_group_name_H-M   'P 1'
#
loop_
_entity.id
_entity.type
_entity.pdbx_description
1 polymer ?
#
loop_
_entity_poly.entity_id
_entity_poly.type
_entity_poly.pdbx_seq_one_letter_code
_entity_poly.pdbx_strand_id
1 'polypeptide(L)' 'MTTRESMPYDLVIVGGGPSGLSAAIRAKQLAAENGLELSVCVLEKG' A
#
# COMPACT_ATOMS: atom_id res chain seq x y z
N MET A 1 -25.71 14.52 2.34
CA MET A 1 -24.69 13.50 2.04
C MET A 1 -23.41 13.93 2.73
N THR A 2 -22.86 13.10 3.61
CA THR A 2 -21.55 13.37 4.22
C THR A 2 -20.45 13.18 3.18
N THR A 3 -19.56 14.17 3.06
CA THR A 3 -18.37 14.09 2.20
C THR A 3 -17.42 13.04 2.75
N ARG A 4 -16.98 12.09 1.93
CA ARG A 4 -15.92 11.14 2.29
C ARG A 4 -14.56 11.77 2.01
N GLU A 5 -13.63 11.66 2.94
CA GLU A 5 -12.23 12.02 2.70
C GLU A 5 -11.57 10.97 1.78
N SER A 6 -10.65 11.43 0.93
CA SER A 6 -9.91 10.60 -0.02
C SER A 6 -8.44 10.99 -0.05
N MET A 7 -7.55 10.00 -0.12
CA MET A 7 -6.10 10.18 -0.22
C MET A 7 -5.57 9.32 -1.37
N PRO A 8 -4.74 9.86 -2.28
CA PRO A 8 -4.19 9.09 -3.39
C PRO A 8 -3.01 8.22 -2.93
N TYR A 9 -2.94 6.99 -3.46
CA TYR A 9 -1.82 6.05 -3.31
C TYR A 9 -1.63 5.29 -4.62
N ASP A 10 -0.40 4.88 -4.92
CA ASP A 10 -0.08 4.08 -6.11
C ASP A 10 -0.50 2.61 -5.94
N LEU A 11 -0.43 2.11 -4.71
CA LEU A 11 -0.84 0.76 -4.34
C LEU A 11 -1.59 0.77 -3.00
N VAL A 12 -2.79 0.20 -2.98
CA VAL A 12 -3.56 -0.04 -1.75
C VAL A 12 -3.72 -1.54 -1.55
N ILE A 13 -3.34 -2.03 -0.37
CA ILE A 13 -3.46 -3.43 0.04
C ILE A 13 -4.46 -3.48 1.20
N VAL A 14 -5.45 -4.37 1.09
CA VAL A 14 -6.44 -4.61 2.16
C VAL A 14 -6.12 -5.96 2.82
N GLY A 15 -5.80 -5.90 4.10
CA GLY A 15 -5.27 -6.99 4.93
C GLY A 15 -3.79 -6.76 5.28
N GLY A 16 -3.50 -6.58 6.56
CA GLY A 16 -2.18 -6.45 7.18
C GLY A 16 -1.60 -7.76 7.72
N GLY A 17 -2.14 -8.90 7.29
CA GLY A 17 -1.57 -10.21 7.59
C GLY A 17 -0.23 -10.48 6.85
N PRO A 18 0.36 -11.67 7.03
CA PRO A 18 1.66 -12.01 6.45
C PRO A 18 1.73 -11.81 4.92
N SER A 19 0.65 -12.14 4.21
CA SER A 19 0.58 -11.96 2.75
C SER A 19 0.58 -10.49 2.34
N GLY A 20 -0.24 -9.65 2.97
CA GLY A 20 -0.35 -8.23 2.63
C GLY A 20 0.92 -7.46 2.97
N LEU A 21 1.53 -7.75 4.12
CA LEU A 21 2.82 -7.16 4.49
C LEU A 21 3.96 -7.62 3.57
N SER A 22 4.01 -8.91 3.23
CA SER A 22 5.01 -9.42 2.28
C SER A 22 4.86 -8.77 0.90
N ALA A 23 3.63 -8.58 0.43
CA ALA A 23 3.35 -7.87 -0.82
C ALA A 23 3.80 -6.40 -0.76
N ALA A 24 3.48 -5.69 0.32
CA ALA A 24 3.87 -4.30 0.51
C ALA A 24 5.40 -4.13 0.53
N ILE A 25 6.10 -4.98 1.29
CA ILE A 25 7.56 -4.99 1.38
C ILE A 25 8.18 -5.28 0.02
N ARG A 26 7.71 -6.33 -0.68
CA ARG A 26 8.29 -6.68 -1.99
C ARG A 26 8.01 -5.62 -3.05
N ALA A 27 6.84 -4.98 -3.04
CA ALA A 27 6.51 -3.89 -3.95
C ALA A 27 7.46 -2.69 -3.76
N LYS A 28 7.73 -2.30 -2.51
CA LYS A 28 8.71 -1.24 -2.20
C LYS A 28 10.14 -1.59 -2.60
N GLN A 29 10.56 -2.85 -2.39
CA GLN A 29 11.88 -3.31 -2.83
C GLN A 29 12.02 -3.24 -4.36
N LEU A 30 11.03 -3.73 -5.11
CA LEU A 30 11.01 -3.64 -6.56
C LEU A 30 11.03 -2.18 -7.04
N ALA A 31 10.28 -1.29 -6.38
CA ALA A 31 10.29 0.14 -6.71
C ALA A 31 11.69 0.74 -6.51
N ALA A 32 12.33 0.46 -5.38
CA ALA A 32 13.70 0.91 -5.11
C ALA A 32 14.73 0.35 -6.11
N GLU A 33 14.62 -0.94 -6.46
CA GLU A 33 15.46 -1.60 -7.47
C GLU A 33 15.34 -0.93 -8.85
N ASN A 34 14.17 -0.36 -9.18
CA ASN A 34 13.90 0.29 -10.46
C ASN A 34 13.99 1.83 -10.40
N GLY A 35 14.41 2.41 -9.27
CA GLY A 35 14.49 3.87 -9.10
C GLY A 35 13.12 4.56 -9.16
N LEU A 36 12.06 3.88 -8.76
CA LEU A 36 10.68 4.38 -8.73
C LEU A 36 10.28 4.78 -7.31
N GLU A 37 9.63 5.93 -7.18
CA GLU A 37 8.88 6.28 -5.97
C GLU A 37 7.50 5.63 -6.03
N LEU A 38 7.19 4.78 -5.05
CA LEU A 38 5.91 4.06 -4.96
C LEU A 38 5.26 4.28 -3.60
N SER A 39 4.13 4.99 -3.53
CA SER A 39 3.35 5.13 -2.30
C SER A 39 2.46 3.89 -2.07
N VAL A 40 2.58 3.28 -0.89
CA VAL A 40 1.86 2.04 -0.54
C VAL A 40 1.05 2.27 0.74
N CYS A 41 -0.25 1.98 0.68
CA CYS A 41 -1.15 1.96 1.83
C CYS A 41 -1.54 0.52 2.17
N VAL A 42 -1.39 0.12 3.43
CA VAL A 42 -1.89 -1.17 3.93
C VAL A 42 -3.01 -0.88 4.92
N LEU A 43 -4.21 -1.36 4.62
CA LEU A 43 -5.40 -1.22 5.45
C LEU A 43 -5.67 -2.54 6.15
N GLU A 44 -5.71 -2.55 7.47
CA GLU A 44 -6.11 -3.71 8.27
C GLU A 44 -7.26 -3.31 9.19
N LYS A 45 -8.19 -4.24 9.41
CA LYS A 45 -9.32 -4.07 10.34
C LYS A 45 -8.88 -4.34 11.78
N GLY A 46 -7.94 -5.28 11.94
CA GLY A 46 -7.36 -5.73 13.20
C GLY A 46 -6.68 -4.64 14.00
#